data_AF-A0A2E7BIW2-F1
#
_entry.id   AF-A0A2E7BIW2-F1
#
_cell.length_a   1.000
_cell.length_b   1.000
_cell.length_c   1.000
_cell.angle_alpha   90.00
_cell.angle_beta   90.00
_cell.angle_gamma   90.00
#
_symmetry.space_group_name_H-M   'P 1'
#
loop_
_entity.id
_entity.type
_entity.pdbx_description
1 polymer ?
#
loop_
_entity_poly.entity_id
_entity_poly.type
_entity_poly.pdbx_seq_one_letter_code
_entity_poly.pdbx_strand_id
1 'polypeptide(L)'
;MDAPVSSVRLFVLIGGLLGCATGFAFPIYTVLEWPLITGGKALISIPPFVVIAFELTILLGALGGMAGFLWLSKLPRITGESAPDKRFTNDMTGITVTCSPEQIESVRTCFERTGASEIRELP
;
A
#
# COMPACT_ATOMS: atom_id res chain seq x y z
N MET A 1 20.54 11.65 -0.81
CA MET A 1 19.38 11.07 -0.08
C MET A 1 18.32 10.85 -1.14
N ASP A 2 18.47 9.81 -1.96
CA ASP A 2 17.72 9.67 -3.22
C ASP A 2 17.13 8.26 -3.30
N ALA A 3 16.35 7.89 -2.28
CA ALA A 3 15.61 6.64 -2.32
C ALA A 3 14.46 6.78 -3.33
N PRO A 4 14.28 5.81 -4.25
CA PRO A 4 13.18 5.84 -5.20
C PRO A 4 11.84 5.80 -4.45
N VAL A 5 10.89 6.62 -4.89
CA VAL A 5 9.57 6.70 -4.28
C VAL A 5 8.78 5.41 -4.54
N SER A 6 8.06 4.92 -3.53
CA SER A 6 7.24 3.71 -3.66
C SER A 6 6.08 3.90 -4.63
N SER A 7 5.89 2.95 -5.54
CA SER A 7 4.81 2.95 -6.53
C SER A 7 3.41 2.83 -5.92
N VAL A 8 3.28 2.48 -4.63
CA VAL A 8 1.98 2.42 -3.91
C VAL A 8 1.22 3.76 -4.00
N ARG A 9 1.94 4.88 -4.03
CA ARG A 9 1.36 6.21 -4.18
C ARG A 9 0.52 6.36 -5.46
N LEU A 10 0.90 5.70 -6.54
CA LEU A 10 0.16 5.77 -7.81
C LEU A 10 -1.20 5.08 -7.68
N PHE A 11 -1.26 3.96 -6.96
CA PHE A 11 -2.53 3.26 -6.70
C PHE A 11 -3.49 4.12 -5.85
N VAL A 12 -2.97 4.82 -4.84
CA VAL A 12 -3.75 5.77 -4.04
C VAL A 12 -4.28 6.91 -4.91
N LEU A 13 -3.44 7.47 -5.79
CA LEU A 13 -3.83 8.57 -6.69
C LEU A 13 -4.94 8.13 -7.66
N ILE A 14 -4.78 6.97 -8.31
CA ILE A 14 -5.79 6.42 -9.23
C ILE A 14 -7.08 6.14 -8.47
N GLY A 15 -7.01 5.51 -7.30
CA GLY A 15 -8.17 5.24 -6.45
C GLY A 15 -8.89 6.53 -6.03
N GLY A 16 -8.15 7.57 -5.61
CA GLY A 16 -8.72 8.85 -5.25
C GLY A 16 -9.38 9.59 -6.42
N LEU A 17 -8.75 9.60 -7.61
CA LEU A 17 -9.34 10.20 -8.81
C LEU A 17 -10.62 9.49 -9.24
N LEU A 18 -10.62 8.15 -9.22
CA LEU A 18 -11.82 7.35 -9.48
C LEU A 18 -12.90 7.61 -8.41
N GLY A 19 -12.52 7.76 -7.15
CA GLY A 19 -13.43 8.09 -6.04
C GLY A 19 -14.08 9.46 -6.20
N CYS A 20 -13.30 10.47 -6.57
CA CYS A 20 -13.81 11.81 -6.86
C CYS A 20 -14.77 11.79 -8.06
N ALA A 21 -14.37 11.16 -9.17
CA ALA A 21 -15.20 11.07 -10.36
C ALA A 21 -16.52 10.32 -10.10
N THR A 22 -16.45 9.17 -9.45
CA THR A 22 -17.64 8.37 -9.10
C THR A 22 -18.53 9.09 -8.08
N GLY A 23 -17.95 9.83 -7.15
CA GLY A 23 -18.73 10.54 -6.13
C GLY A 23 -19.47 11.78 -6.61
N PHE A 24 -19.08 12.35 -7.76
CA PHE A 24 -19.94 13.29 -8.48
C PHE A 24 -20.88 12.59 -9.46
N ALA A 25 -20.39 11.59 -10.21
CA ALA A 25 -21.17 10.90 -11.22
C ALA A 25 -22.40 10.19 -10.63
N PHE A 26 -22.25 9.56 -9.46
CA PHE A 26 -23.33 8.78 -8.84
C PHE A 26 -24.53 9.64 -8.41
N PRO A 27 -24.37 10.72 -7.61
CA PRO A 27 -25.49 11.61 -7.29
C PRO A 27 -26.09 12.30 -8.52
N ILE A 28 -25.26 12.70 -9.49
CA ILE A 28 -25.75 13.30 -10.74
C ILE A 28 -26.64 12.32 -11.49
N TYR A 29 -26.18 11.06 -11.66
CA TYR A 29 -26.96 10.02 -12.31
C TYR A 29 -28.29 9.77 -11.60
N THR A 30 -28.29 9.70 -10.26
CA THR A 30 -29.52 9.53 -9.46
C THR A 30 -30.53 10.66 -9.69
N VAL A 31 -30.07 11.92 -9.73
CA VAL A 31 -30.94 13.07 -9.97
C VAL A 31 -31.48 13.10 -11.41
N LEU A 32 -30.70 12.63 -12.39
CA LEU A 32 -31.14 12.55 -13.78
C LEU A 32 -32.22 11.47 -13.99
N GLU A 33 -32.10 10.33 -13.31
CA GLU A 33 -33.11 9.27 -13.34
C GLU A 33 -34.38 9.65 -12.59
N TRP A 34 -34.25 10.24 -11.38
CA TRP A 34 -35.39 10.63 -10.57
C TRP A 34 -35.26 12.09 -10.08
N PRO A 35 -35.74 13.07 -10.89
CA PRO A 35 -35.59 14.48 -10.57
C PRO A 35 -36.54 14.89 -9.43
N LEU A 36 -36.07 14.76 -8.19
CA LEU A 36 -36.80 15.17 -6.99
C LEU A 36 -36.27 16.51 -6.47
N ILE A 37 -37.12 17.54 -6.54
CA ILE A 37 -36.81 18.85 -5.95
C ILE A 37 -37.09 18.77 -4.44
N THR A 38 -36.04 18.81 -3.62
CA THR A 38 -36.15 18.84 -2.15
C THR A 38 -35.71 20.19 -1.60
N GLY A 39 -36.58 20.82 -0.79
CA GLY A 39 -36.28 22.10 -0.14
C GLY A 39 -36.00 23.26 -1.10
N GLY A 40 -36.55 23.22 -2.33
CA GLY A 40 -36.42 24.29 -3.34
C GLY A 40 -35.02 24.44 -3.96
N LYS A 41 -34.11 23.48 -3.72
CA LYS A 41 -32.75 23.52 -4.24
C LYS A 41 -32.71 23.11 -5.73
N ALA A 42 -31.68 23.57 -6.44
CA ALA A 42 -31.43 23.12 -7.80
C ALA A 42 -31.21 21.59 -7.84
N LEU A 43 -31.69 20.94 -8.89
CA LEU A 43 -31.55 19.49 -9.10
C LEU A 43 -30.08 19.06 -8.95
N ILE A 44 -29.17 19.76 -9.62
CA ILE A 44 -27.73 19.58 -9.42
C ILE A 44 -27.27 20.58 -8.36
N SER A 45 -27.28 20.14 -7.11
CA SER A 45 -26.76 20.92 -5.98
C SER A 45 -25.33 20.48 -5.65
N ILE A 46 -24.34 21.29 -6.05
CA ILE A 46 -22.92 20.98 -5.84
C ILE A 46 -22.52 20.85 -4.34
N PRO A 47 -22.94 21.74 -3.42
CA PRO A 47 -22.50 21.66 -2.02
C PRO A 47 -22.73 20.29 -1.33
N PRO A 48 -23.91 19.65 -1.43
CA PRO A 48 -24.09 18.31 -0.87
C PRO A 48 -23.32 17.22 -1.62
N PHE A 49 -23.11 17.36 -2.93
CA PHE A 49 -22.36 16.37 -3.72
C PHE A 49 -20.87 16.35 -3.36
N VAL A 50 -20.30 17.49 -2.96
CA VAL A 50 -18.90 17.55 -2.49
C VAL A 50 -18.67 16.64 -1.28
N VAL A 51 -19.61 16.55 -0.35
CA VAL A 51 -19.49 15.67 0.82
C VAL A 51 -19.40 14.21 0.38
N ILE A 52 -20.26 13.79 -0.55
CA ILE A 52 -20.26 12.43 -1.09
C ILE A 52 -18.97 12.16 -1.87
N ALA A 53 -18.53 13.10 -2.71
CA ALA A 53 -17.30 13.00 -3.47
C ALA A 53 -16.06 12.92 -2.58
N PHE A 54 -16.02 13.67 -1.47
CA PHE A 54 -14.95 13.62 -0.48
C PHE A 54 -14.85 12.23 0.16
N GLU A 55 -15.96 11.68 0.66
CA GLU A 55 -15.98 10.36 1.28
C GLU A 55 -15.55 9.26 0.29
N LEU A 56 -16.06 9.29 -0.94
CA LEU A 56 -15.68 8.31 -1.97
C LEU A 56 -14.22 8.45 -2.43
N THR A 57 -13.68 9.67 -2.45
CA THR A 57 -12.25 9.92 -2.72
C THR A 57 -11.38 9.25 -1.66
N ILE A 58 -11.70 9.43 -0.38
CA ILE A 58 -10.95 8.82 0.73
C ILE A 58 -11.11 7.30 0.71
N LEU A 59 -12.34 6.81 0.54
CA LEU A 59 -12.63 5.38 0.51
C LEU A 59 -11.87 4.66 -0.61
N LEU A 60 -12.03 5.11 -1.86
CA LEU A 60 -11.36 4.45 -2.99
C LEU A 60 -9.86 4.71 -3.01
N GLY A 61 -9.39 5.86 -2.50
CA GLY A 61 -7.97 6.13 -2.30
C GLY A 61 -7.33 5.16 -1.30
N ALA A 62 -7.98 4.94 -0.15
CA ALA A 62 -7.52 4.02 0.88
C ALA A 62 -7.56 2.55 0.41
N LEU A 63 -8.66 2.14 -0.26
CA LEU A 63 -8.77 0.80 -0.84
C LEU A 63 -7.75 0.57 -1.95
N GLY A 64 -7.53 1.55 -2.83
CA GLY A 64 -6.50 1.50 -3.86
C GLY A 64 -5.10 1.39 -3.26
N GLY A 65 -4.80 2.16 -2.21
CA GLY A 65 -3.54 2.08 -1.47
C GLY A 65 -3.32 0.72 -0.81
N MET A 66 -4.33 0.18 -0.13
CA MET A 66 -4.27 -1.14 0.49
C MET A 66 -4.07 -2.23 -0.55
N ALA A 67 -4.84 -2.21 -1.64
CA ALA A 67 -4.70 -3.16 -2.74
C ALA A 67 -3.32 -3.09 -3.39
N GLY A 68 -2.82 -1.87 -3.64
CA GLY A 68 -1.47 -1.64 -4.16
C GLY A 68 -0.39 -2.16 -3.21
N PHE A 69 -0.52 -1.89 -1.90
CA PHE A 69 0.40 -2.39 -0.89
C PHE A 69 0.44 -3.93 -0.87
N LEU A 70 -0.71 -4.59 -0.85
CA LEU A 70 -0.79 -6.05 -0.84
C LEU A 70 -0.19 -6.64 -2.11
N TRP A 71 -0.49 -6.06 -3.27
CA TRP A 71 0.04 -6.51 -4.56
C TRP A 71 1.56 -6.37 -4.65
N LEU A 72 2.10 -5.19 -4.27
CA LEU A 72 3.54 -4.92 -4.36
C LEU A 72 4.34 -5.69 -3.31
N SER A 73 3.76 -5.90 -2.12
CA SER A 73 4.38 -6.68 -1.05
C SER A 73 4.21 -8.19 -1.26
N LYS A 74 3.52 -8.62 -2.32
CA LYS A 74 3.22 -10.03 -2.63
C LYS A 74 2.51 -10.74 -1.47
N LEU A 75 1.53 -10.06 -0.88
CA LEU A 75 0.67 -10.57 0.18
C LEU A 75 -0.74 -10.88 -0.36
N PRO A 76 -1.44 -11.91 0.18
CA PRO A 76 -0.97 -12.85 1.19
C PRO A 76 0.00 -13.88 0.61
N ARG A 77 1.15 -14.07 1.26
CA ARG A 77 2.09 -15.14 0.91
C ARG A 77 1.57 -16.44 1.51
N ILE A 78 0.70 -17.13 0.77
CA ILE A 78 0.03 -18.36 1.21
C ILE A 78 1.02 -19.53 1.30
N THR A 79 2.01 -19.56 0.42
CA THR A 79 3.09 -20.56 0.38
C THR A 79 4.44 -19.86 0.42
N GLY A 80 5.23 -20.17 1.44
CA GLY A 80 6.58 -19.64 1.61
C GLY A 80 7.13 -19.88 3.01
N GLU A 81 8.45 -19.95 3.12
CA GLU A 81 9.12 -20.06 4.42
C GLU A 81 8.81 -18.83 5.28
N SER A 82 8.42 -19.08 6.52
CA SER A 82 8.27 -18.03 7.54
C SER A 82 9.61 -17.32 7.76
N ALA A 83 9.55 -16.16 8.42
CA ALA A 83 10.77 -15.47 8.83
C ALA A 83 11.76 -16.48 9.47
N PRO A 84 13.06 -16.45 9.09
CA PRO A 84 14.02 -17.48 9.48
C PRO A 84 14.11 -17.70 11.00
N ASP A 85 13.82 -16.67 11.79
CA ASP A 85 13.75 -16.73 13.23
C ASP A 85 12.59 -15.87 13.78
N LYS A 86 11.86 -16.39 14.76
CA LYS A 86 10.78 -15.67 15.46
C LYS A 86 11.31 -14.51 16.31
N ARG A 87 12.58 -14.56 16.72
CA ARG A 87 13.25 -13.49 17.49
C ARG A 87 13.33 -12.18 16.71
N PHE A 88 13.20 -12.21 15.38
CA PHE A 88 13.21 -11.00 14.54
C PHE A 88 12.04 -10.05 14.78
N THR A 89 10.94 -10.55 15.33
CA THR A 89 9.79 -9.71 15.67
C THR A 89 9.97 -8.98 17.01
N ASN A 90 10.86 -9.48 17.88
CA ASN A 90 10.91 -9.07 19.29
C ASN A 90 12.19 -8.32 19.64
N ASP A 91 13.35 -9.00 19.54
CA ASP A 91 14.58 -8.56 20.21
C ASP A 91 15.80 -8.49 19.28
N MET A 92 15.68 -8.98 18.05
CA MET A 92 16.81 -9.11 17.10
C MET A 92 16.47 -8.54 15.74
N THR A 93 17.46 -7.98 15.05
CA THR A 93 17.35 -7.58 13.63
C THR A 93 18.27 -8.45 12.78
N GLY A 94 17.72 -9.08 11.74
CA GLY A 94 18.47 -9.93 10.83
C GLY A 94 18.81 -9.23 9.51
N ILE A 95 19.99 -9.52 8.97
CA ILE A 95 20.37 -9.16 7.60
C ILE A 95 20.68 -10.46 6.86
N THR A 96 19.94 -10.74 5.79
CA THR A 96 20.20 -11.89 4.92
C THR A 96 20.85 -11.40 3.63
N VAL A 97 21.95 -12.03 3.25
CA VAL A 97 22.67 -11.75 2.00
C VAL A 97 22.73 -13.02 1.18
N THR A 98 22.17 -12.99 -0.02
CA THR A 98 22.34 -14.05 -1.01
C THR A 98 23.69 -13.84 -1.71
N CYS A 99 24.59 -14.82 -1.62
CA CYS A 99 25.93 -14.75 -2.22
C CYS A 99 26.29 -16.06 -2.92
N SER A 100 27.29 -16.03 -3.81
CA SER A 100 27.82 -17.25 -4.43
C SER A 100 28.67 -18.06 -3.43
N PRO A 101 28.86 -19.37 -3.63
CA PRO A 101 29.63 -20.22 -2.71
C PRO A 101 31.06 -19.73 -2.45
N GLU A 102 31.66 -19.08 -3.44
CA GLU A 102 33.02 -18.53 -3.37
C GLU A 102 33.14 -17.30 -2.45
N GLN A 103 32.03 -16.61 -2.19
CA GLN A 103 31.99 -15.36 -1.43
C GLN A 103 31.61 -15.55 0.04
N ILE A 104 31.26 -16.76 0.45
CA ILE A 104 30.76 -17.07 1.81
C ILE A 104 31.77 -16.62 2.88
N GLU A 105 33.05 -16.96 2.70
CA GLU A 105 34.10 -16.63 3.66
C GLU A 105 34.30 -15.11 3.79
N SER A 106 34.30 -14.39 2.66
CA SER A 106 34.42 -12.93 2.64
C SER A 106 33.23 -12.24 3.33
N VAL A 107 32.01 -12.71 3.07
CA VAL A 107 30.79 -12.19 3.71
C VAL A 107 30.80 -12.46 5.21
N ARG A 108 31.22 -13.66 5.63
CA ARG A 108 31.38 -14.04 7.05
C ARG A 108 32.36 -13.11 7.76
N THR A 109 33.56 -12.92 7.20
CA THR A 109 34.56 -12.00 7.77
C THR A 109 34.03 -10.56 7.85
N CYS A 110 33.24 -10.13 6.86
CA CYS A 110 32.60 -8.82 6.88
C CYS A 110 31.62 -8.68 8.06
N PHE A 111 30.77 -9.68 8.30
CA PHE A 111 29.84 -9.68 9.43
C PHE A 111 30.55 -9.73 10.79
N GLU A 112 31.59 -10.54 10.93
CA GLU A 112 32.41 -10.61 12.14
C GLU A 112 33.06 -9.26 12.45
N ARG A 113 33.65 -8.62 11.44
CA ARG A 113 34.27 -7.29 11.58
C ARG A 113 33.26 -6.20 11.95
N THR A 114 32.02 -6.32 11.51
CA THR A 114 30.95 -5.33 11.76
C THR A 114 30.26 -5.56 13.11
N GLY A 115 30.63 -6.60 13.86
CA GLY A 115 30.11 -6.88 15.19
C GLY A 115 28.77 -7.64 15.18
N ALA A 116 28.51 -8.47 14.16
CA ALA A 116 27.34 -9.32 14.14
C ALA A 116 27.33 -10.28 15.34
N SER A 117 26.23 -10.30 16.10
CA SER A 117 26.10 -11.11 17.32
C SER A 117 25.94 -12.61 17.05
N GLU A 118 25.29 -12.96 15.93
CA GLU A 118 25.05 -14.35 15.53
C GLU A 118 25.13 -14.44 14.00
N ILE A 119 25.89 -15.42 13.48
CA ILE A 119 26.07 -15.65 12.04
C ILE A 119 25.64 -17.08 11.75
N ARG A 120 24.68 -17.25 10.83
CA ARG A 120 24.18 -18.55 10.37
C ARG A 120 24.26 -18.63 8.86
N GLU A 121 24.72 -19.78 8.37
CA GLU A 121 24.67 -20.12 6.96
C GLU A 121 23.32 -20.79 6.69
N LEU A 122 22.50 -20.14 5.87
CA LEU A 122 21.22 -20.69 5.42
C LEU A 122 21.46 -21.46 4.10
N PRO A 123 20.81 -22.61 3.91
CA PRO A 123 20.96 -23.43 2.71
C PRO A 123 20.46 -22.74 1.43
#